data_AF-A0AAQ3L3L0-F1
#
_entry.id   AF-A0AAQ3L3L0-F1
#
_cell.length_a   1.000
_cell.length_b   1.000
_cell.length_c   1.000
_cell.angle_alpha   90.00
_cell.angle_beta   90.00
_cell.angle_gamma   90.00
#
_symmetry.space_group_name_H-M   'P 1'
#
loop_
_entity.id
_entity.type
_entity.pdbx_description
1 polymer ?
#
loop_
_entity_poly.entity_id
_entity_poly.type
_entity_poly.pdbx_seq_one_letter_code
_entity_poly.pdbx_strand_id
1 'polypeptide(L)'
;MRSEKRARHFAVFKNNWRRARRHQLLDPTAVHDVIQFSDLTPAEFRRTYLGLRGRRQAFSSSSHEAPILPTNNLPENFDWRDHGAVTEVKNQVSFVLLLLFPFLVWLVDIIDSCGSCWSFSTTGALEGANFLATGKLVSLSEQ
;
A
#
# COMPACT_ATOMS: atom_id res chain seq x y z
N MET A 1 22.92 6.52 -21.36
CA MET A 1 22.42 6.23 -20.00
C MET A 1 21.10 6.91 -19.61
N ARG A 2 21.01 8.24 -19.36
CA ARG A 2 19.74 8.87 -18.89
C ARG A 2 18.62 8.86 -19.94
N SER A 3 18.95 9.00 -21.22
CA SER A 3 18.02 8.92 -22.36
C SER A 3 17.45 7.51 -22.56
N GLU A 4 18.28 6.48 -22.42
CA GLU A 4 17.88 5.07 -22.58
C GLU A 4 16.94 4.62 -21.45
N LYS A 5 17.23 5.01 -20.19
CA LYS A 5 16.32 4.75 -19.06
C LYS A 5 14.95 5.40 -19.30
N ARG A 6 14.92 6.68 -19.71
CA ARG A 6 13.66 7.37 -20.02
C ARG A 6 12.89 6.69 -21.16
N ALA A 7 13.58 6.26 -22.23
CA ALA A 7 12.96 5.55 -23.34
C ALA A 7 12.35 4.20 -22.89
N ARG A 8 13.05 3.45 -22.03
CA ARG A 8 12.57 2.20 -21.43
C ARG A 8 11.30 2.41 -20.62
N HIS A 9 11.30 3.36 -19.69
CA HIS A 9 10.12 3.68 -18.87
C HIS A 9 8.93 4.15 -19.72
N PHE A 10 9.18 4.95 -20.76
CA PHE A 10 8.13 5.36 -21.70
C PHE A 10 7.56 4.18 -22.49
N ALA A 11 8.37 3.20 -22.88
CA ALA A 11 7.88 1.99 -23.52
C ALA A 11 6.98 1.17 -22.60
N VAL A 12 7.36 1.02 -21.32
CA VAL A 12 6.54 0.36 -20.29
C VAL A 12 5.22 1.10 -20.09
N PHE A 13 5.27 2.43 -19.93
CA PHE A 13 4.09 3.28 -19.81
C PHE A 13 3.11 3.06 -20.97
N LYS A 14 3.58 3.09 -22.22
CA LYS A 14 2.72 2.83 -23.39
C LYS A 14 2.04 1.46 -23.33
N ASN A 15 2.75 0.43 -22.90
CA ASN A 15 2.19 -0.92 -22.78
C ASN A 15 1.15 -1.01 -21.66
N ASN A 16 1.43 -0.39 -20.51
CA ASN A 16 0.49 -0.33 -19.39
C ASN A 16 -0.75 0.50 -19.73
N TRP A 17 -0.61 1.60 -20.48
CA TRP A 17 -1.74 2.42 -20.92
C TRP A 17 -2.68 1.65 -21.86
N ARG A 18 -2.12 0.88 -22.80
CA ARG A 18 -2.92 -0.03 -23.64
C ARG A 18 -3.65 -1.08 -22.81
N ARG A 19 -3.01 -1.60 -21.76
CA ARG A 19 -3.63 -2.54 -20.82
C ARG A 19 -4.79 -1.87 -20.06
N ALA A 20 -4.57 -0.70 -19.48
CA ALA A 20 -5.59 0.08 -18.76
C ALA A 20 -6.82 0.35 -19.65
N ARG A 21 -6.60 0.79 -20.89
CA ARG A 21 -7.69 1.02 -21.85
C ARG A 21 -8.49 -0.24 -22.19
N ARG A 22 -7.82 -1.40 -22.28
CA ARG A 22 -8.53 -2.69 -22.47
C ARG A 22 -9.39 -3.03 -21.25
N HIS A 23 -8.89 -2.85 -20.03
CA HIS A 23 -9.69 -3.11 -18.82
C HIS A 23 -10.86 -2.14 -18.67
N GLN A 24 -10.68 -0.86 -19.02
CA GLN A 24 -11.76 0.12 -19.04
C GLN A 24 -12.94 -0.28 -19.94
N LEU A 25 -12.65 -0.94 -21.06
CA LEU A 25 -13.68 -1.45 -21.99
C LEU A 25 -14.38 -2.71 -21.47
N LEU A 26 -13.70 -3.49 -20.62
CA LEU A 26 -14.23 -4.73 -20.04
C LEU A 26 -15.05 -4.49 -18.78
N ASP A 27 -14.71 -3.46 -18.01
CA ASP A 27 -15.37 -3.08 -16.78
C ASP A 27 -15.67 -1.57 -16.78
N PRO A 28 -16.90 -1.17 -17.12
CA PRO A 28 -17.29 0.23 -17.11
C PRO A 28 -17.45 0.81 -15.69
N THR A 29 -17.45 -0.03 -14.65
CA THR A 29 -17.60 0.42 -13.25
C THR A 29 -16.29 0.91 -12.63
N ALA A 30 -15.15 0.47 -13.17
CA ALA A 30 -13.83 0.85 -12.71
C ALA A 30 -13.19 1.89 -13.65
N VAL A 31 -12.59 2.94 -13.08
CA VAL A 31 -11.83 3.94 -13.85
C VAL A 31 -10.34 3.60 -13.82
N HIS A 32 -9.74 3.41 -14.99
CA HIS A 32 -8.32 3.05 -15.15
C HIS A 32 -7.50 4.21 -15.73
N ASP A 33 -7.01 5.10 -14.86
CA ASP A 33 -6.22 6.29 -15.24
C ASP A 33 -4.71 6.14 -14.97
N VAL A 34 -3.94 7.19 -15.29
CA VAL A 34 -2.50 7.28 -15.02
C VAL A 34 -2.29 7.43 -13.52
N ILE A 35 -1.49 6.54 -12.96
CA ILE A 35 -1.09 6.54 -11.55
C ILE A 35 0.43 6.48 -11.43
N GLN A 36 0.92 6.64 -10.21
CA GLN A 36 2.37 6.62 -9.90
C GLN A 36 3.10 5.31 -10.27
N PHE A 37 2.38 4.25 -10.64
CA PHE A 37 2.93 2.95 -11.04
C PHE A 37 2.83 2.67 -12.55
N SER A 38 2.29 3.62 -13.33
CA SER A 38 1.97 3.38 -14.75
C SER A 38 3.21 3.11 -15.62
N ASP A 39 4.41 3.48 -15.19
CA ASP A 39 5.67 3.22 -15.91
C ASP A 39 6.47 2.03 -15.38
N LEU A 40 5.91 1.25 -14.45
CA LEU A 40 6.56 0.08 -13.85
C LEU A 40 6.14 -1.22 -14.53
N THR A 41 7.10 -2.13 -14.71
CA THR A 41 6.79 -3.51 -15.05
C THR A 41 6.25 -4.27 -13.84
N PRO A 42 5.51 -5.37 -14.03
CA PRO A 42 5.05 -6.20 -12.91
C PRO A 42 6.17 -6.69 -11.99
N ALA A 43 7.35 -6.99 -12.56
CA ALA A 43 8.52 -7.42 -11.79
C ALA A 43 9.10 -6.29 -10.94
N GLU A 44 9.21 -5.08 -11.50
CA GLU A 44 9.64 -3.89 -10.75
C GLU A 44 8.66 -3.54 -9.64
N PHE A 45 7.37 -3.53 -9.96
CA PHE A 45 6.32 -3.28 -8.96
C PHE A 45 6.39 -4.31 -7.83
N ARG A 46 6.50 -5.61 -8.17
CA ARG A 46 6.62 -6.69 -7.17
C ARG A 46 7.86 -6.54 -6.30
N ARG A 47 8.99 -6.18 -6.88
CA ARG A 47 10.23 -6.00 -6.13
C ARG A 47 10.16 -4.82 -5.16
N THR A 48 9.44 -3.76 -5.55
CA THR A 48 9.46 -2.46 -4.86
C THR A 48 8.24 -2.18 -3.97
N TYR A 49 7.11 -2.85 -4.16
CA TYR A 49 5.88 -2.54 -3.40
C TYR A 49 5.25 -3.76 -2.73
N LEU A 50 5.73 -4.97 -3.04
CA LEU A 50 5.27 -6.20 -2.40
C LEU A 50 6.40 -6.74 -1.55
N GLY A 51 6.13 -7.05 -0.28
CA GLY A 51 7.17 -7.63 0.58
C GLY A 51 6.70 -8.55 1.68
N LEU A 52 5.46 -9.03 1.61
CA LEU A 52 5.04 -10.20 2.38
C LEU A 52 5.79 -11.45 1.88
N ARG A 53 6.95 -11.72 2.46
CA ARG A 53 7.66 -12.98 2.27
C ARG A 53 6.97 -14.00 3.16
N GLY A 54 6.19 -14.89 2.55
CA GLY A 54 5.34 -15.85 3.26
C GLY A 54 6.13 -16.79 4.16
N ARG A 55 6.32 -16.40 5.42
CA ARG A 55 6.49 -17.36 6.50
C ARG A 55 5.08 -17.66 6.98
N ARG A 56 4.52 -18.80 6.56
CA ARG A 56 3.33 -19.36 7.19
C ARG A 56 3.69 -19.68 8.64
N GLN A 57 3.49 -18.72 9.54
CA GLN A 57 3.36 -19.06 10.94
C GLN A 57 2.03 -19.78 11.08
N ALA A 58 2.07 -21.04 11.51
CA ALA A 58 0.88 -21.71 11.98
C ALA A 58 0.34 -20.87 13.13
N PHE A 59 -0.89 -20.38 12.98
CA PHE A 59 -1.59 -19.72 14.08
C PHE A 59 -1.65 -20.72 15.24
N SER A 60 -1.22 -20.31 16.43
CA SER A 60 -1.42 -21.14 17.60
C SER A 60 -2.93 -21.31 17.80
N SER A 61 -3.35 -22.53 18.10
CA SER A 61 -4.74 -22.91 18.41
C SER A 61 -5.27 -22.28 19.71
N SER A 62 -4.60 -21.27 20.25
CA SER A 62 -4.91 -20.60 21.52
C SER A 62 -5.69 -19.29 21.34
N SER A 63 -6.20 -19.00 20.14
CA SER A 63 -7.04 -17.83 19.89
C SER A 63 -8.49 -18.19 20.22
N HIS A 64 -9.14 -17.42 21.08
CA HIS A 64 -10.57 -17.58 21.33
C HIS A 64 -11.33 -17.28 20.03
N GLU A 65 -12.24 -18.17 19.65
CA GLU A 65 -13.15 -17.93 18.53
C GLU A 65 -13.99 -16.69 18.83
N ALA A 66 -14.08 -15.77 17.86
CA ALA A 66 -14.91 -14.60 18.02
C ALA A 66 -16.39 -15.01 18.15
N PRO A 67 -17.16 -14.40 19.05
CA PRO A 67 -18.58 -14.71 19.17
C PRO A 67 -19.33 -14.33 17.88
N ILE A 68 -20.34 -15.13 17.53
CA ILE A 68 -21.23 -14.82 16.40
C ILE A 68 -22.13 -13.65 16.81
N LEU A 69 -22.03 -12.54 16.08
CA LEU A 69 -22.83 -11.34 16.30
C LEU A 69 -24.10 -11.35 15.41
N PRO A 70 -25.22 -10.78 15.88
CA PRO A 70 -26.44 -10.68 15.08
C PRO A 70 -26.25 -9.73 13.88
N THR A 71 -26.79 -10.11 12.73
CA THR A 71 -26.66 -9.37 11.45
C THR A 71 -27.98 -8.79 10.93
N ASN A 72 -29.05 -8.85 11.72
CA ASN A 72 -30.40 -8.48 11.32
C ASN A 72 -30.64 -6.97 11.12
N ASN A 73 -29.84 -6.12 11.76
CA ASN A 73 -30.05 -4.66 11.78
C ASN A 73 -28.80 -3.88 11.33
N LEU A 74 -28.04 -4.42 10.38
CA LEU A 74 -26.87 -3.74 9.83
C LEU A 74 -27.28 -2.66 8.82
N PRO A 75 -26.58 -1.51 8.79
CA PRO A 75 -26.80 -0.51 7.76
C PRO A 75 -26.41 -1.07 6.38
N GLU A 76 -27.05 -0.58 5.32
CA GLU A 76 -26.73 -0.97 3.93
C GLU A 76 -25.32 -0.54 3.55
N ASN A 77 -24.88 0.64 4.03
CA ASN A 77 -23.56 1.21 3.79
C ASN A 77 -22.98 1.73 5.11
N PHE A 78 -21.68 1.51 5.31
CA PHE A 78 -20.98 1.97 6.50
C PHE A 78 -19.53 2.32 6.18
N ASP A 79 -19.08 3.50 6.58
CA ASP A 79 -17.71 3.99 6.36
C ASP A 79 -17.13 4.58 7.64
N TRP A 80 -16.07 3.95 8.17
CA TRP A 80 -15.39 4.41 9.38
C TRP A 80 -14.78 5.81 9.25
N ARG A 81 -14.53 6.30 8.02
CA ARG A 81 -14.00 7.65 7.77
C ARG A 81 -15.00 8.72 8.18
N ASP A 82 -16.29 8.48 7.94
CA ASP A 82 -17.38 9.39 8.32
C ASP A 82 -17.52 9.51 9.84
N HIS A 83 -16.93 8.57 10.58
CA HIS A 83 -16.90 8.53 12.03
C HIS A 83 -15.58 9.03 12.64
N GLY A 84 -14.61 9.46 11.82
CA GLY A 84 -13.30 9.95 12.30
C GLY A 84 -12.38 8.85 12.84
N ALA A 85 -12.69 7.57 12.59
CA ALA A 85 -11.93 6.43 13.08
C ALA A 85 -10.80 5.98 12.13
N VAL A 86 -10.46 6.80 11.14
CA VAL A 86 -9.48 6.47 10.09
C VAL A 86 -8.51 7.64 9.95
N THR A 87 -7.22 7.35 9.99
CA THR A 87 -6.14 8.32 9.77
C THR A 87 -5.93 8.60 8.27
N GLU A 88 -5.12 9.62 7.97
CA GLU A 88 -4.73 9.94 6.59
C GLU A 88 -4.01 8.77 5.90
N VAL A 89 -4.10 8.73 4.57
CA VAL A 89 -3.46 7.68 3.77
C VAL A 89 -1.93 7.80 3.86
N LYS A 90 -1.28 6.73 4.31
CA LYS A 90 0.19 6.65 4.47
C LYS A 90 0.86 6.01 3.25
N ASN A 91 2.18 6.18 3.12
CA ASN A 91 2.99 5.59 2.06
C ASN A 91 4.04 4.63 2.63
N GLN A 92 3.96 3.35 2.23
CA GLN A 92 4.81 2.26 2.71
C GLN A 92 6.26 2.31 2.19
N VAL A 93 6.55 3.13 1.17
CA VAL A 93 7.90 3.27 0.61
C VAL A 93 8.53 4.54 1.14
N SER A 94 9.52 4.39 2.02
CA SER A 94 10.33 5.49 2.53
C SER A 94 11.40 5.87 1.51
N PHE A 95 11.24 7.03 0.86
CA PHE A 95 12.33 7.67 0.14
C PHE A 95 13.26 8.28 1.20
N VAL A 96 14.27 7.52 1.64
CA VAL A 96 15.38 8.12 2.40
C VAL A 96 16.08 9.10 1.46
N LEU A 97 15.71 10.38 1.54
CA LEU A 97 16.44 11.47 0.92
C LEU A 97 17.82 11.50 1.59
N LEU A 98 18.78 10.82 0.97
CA LEU A 98 20.21 11.00 1.20
C LEU A 98 20.61 12.41 0.74
N LEU A 99 20.17 13.44 1.46
CA LEU A 99 20.53 14.84 1.20
C LEU A 99 21.76 15.29 1.99
N LEU A 100 22.69 14.41 2.36
CA LEU A 100 23.81 14.85 3.23
C LEU A 100 25.20 14.23 3.02
N PHE A 101 25.58 13.63 1.88
CA PHE A 101 27.01 13.29 1.69
C PHE A 101 27.50 13.42 0.24
N PRO A 102 28.32 14.45 -0.10
CA PRO A 102 28.79 14.70 -1.46
C PRO A 102 29.98 13.83 -1.93
N PHE A 103 30.39 12.79 -1.18
CA PHE A 103 31.65 12.08 -1.44
C PHE A 103 31.61 10.54 -1.49
N LEU A 104 30.45 9.91 -1.64
CA LEU A 104 30.41 8.46 -1.95
C LEU A 104 29.48 8.17 -3.13
N VAL A 105 30.04 8.30 -4.33
CA VAL A 105 29.56 7.58 -5.52
C VAL A 105 29.77 6.10 -5.24
N TRP A 106 28.78 5.40 -4.67
CA TRP A 106 28.53 3.94 -4.71
C TRP A 106 27.49 3.58 -3.63
N LEU A 107 26.24 4.06 -3.78
CA LEU A 107 25.06 3.50 -3.10
C LEU A 107 23.75 3.94 -3.77
N VAL A 108 23.66 3.83 -5.11
CA VAL A 108 22.45 4.25 -5.87
C VAL A 108 21.42 3.12 -6.00
N ASP A 109 21.61 1.96 -5.37
CA ASP A 109 20.69 0.81 -5.47
C ASP A 109 20.10 0.32 -4.13
N ILE A 110 19.98 1.19 -3.12
CA ILE A 110 19.14 0.91 -1.94
C ILE A 110 17.91 1.81 -1.98
N ILE A 111 17.02 1.55 -2.93
CA ILE A 111 15.60 1.84 -2.70
C ILE A 111 15.15 0.66 -1.83
N ASP A 112 15.27 0.80 -0.51
CA ASP A 112 14.70 -0.17 0.40
C ASP A 112 13.20 0.03 0.41
N SER A 113 12.57 -0.61 -0.56
CA SER A 113 11.15 -0.88 -0.57
C SER A 113 10.81 -1.77 0.61
N CYS A 114 10.50 -1.13 1.73
CA CYS A 114 10.06 -1.82 2.92
C CYS A 114 8.75 -2.55 2.57
N GLY A 115 8.78 -3.87 2.66
CA GLY A 115 7.64 -4.76 2.48
C GLY A 115 6.61 -4.66 3.60
N SER A 116 6.34 -3.47 4.11
CA SER A 116 5.75 -3.19 5.42
C SER A 116 4.24 -3.08 5.42
N CYS A 117 3.53 -3.43 4.34
CA CYS A 117 2.07 -3.37 4.31
C CYS A 117 1.39 -4.05 5.51
N TRP A 118 2.01 -5.07 6.10
CA TRP A 118 1.55 -5.74 7.31
C TRP A 118 1.61 -4.84 8.56
N SER A 119 2.65 -3.99 8.71
CA SER A 119 2.76 -3.06 9.83
C SER A 119 1.75 -1.91 9.67
N PHE A 120 1.63 -1.34 8.47
CA PHE A 120 0.60 -0.33 8.14
C PHE A 120 -0.83 -0.86 8.34
N SER A 121 -1.10 -2.11 7.99
CA SER A 121 -2.40 -2.74 8.25
C SER A 121 -2.66 -2.91 9.75
N THR A 122 -1.62 -3.24 10.52
CA THR A 122 -1.72 -3.42 11.98
C THR A 122 -1.94 -2.08 12.68
N THR A 123 -1.16 -1.05 12.34
CA THR A 123 -1.29 0.28 12.93
C THR A 123 -2.64 0.88 12.60
N GLY A 124 -3.06 0.89 11.33
CA GLY A 124 -4.37 1.43 10.94
C GLY A 124 -5.56 0.80 11.69
N ALA A 125 -5.52 -0.52 11.91
CA ALA A 125 -6.55 -1.21 12.70
C ALA A 125 -6.53 -0.80 14.18
N LEU A 126 -5.34 -0.68 14.78
CA LEU A 126 -5.19 -0.26 16.17
C LEU A 126 -5.54 1.21 16.40
N GLU A 127 -5.24 2.08 15.44
CA GLU A 127 -5.60 3.51 15.47
C GLU A 127 -7.12 3.68 15.52
N GLY A 128 -7.85 2.98 14.64
CA GLY A 128 -9.30 2.98 14.63
C GLY A 128 -9.89 2.40 15.91
N ALA A 129 -9.39 1.25 16.39
CA ALA A 129 -9.84 0.65 17.63
C ALA A 129 -9.61 1.57 18.85
N ASN A 130 -8.46 2.24 18.91
CA ASN A 130 -8.15 3.22 19.95
C ASN A 130 -9.09 4.42 19.89
N PHE A 131 -9.39 4.93 18.70
CA PHE A 131 -10.35 6.01 18.52
C PHE A 131 -11.75 5.60 19.03
N LEU A 132 -12.23 4.40 18.72
CA LEU A 132 -13.52 3.89 19.19
C LEU A 132 -13.57 3.75 20.72
N ALA A 133 -12.47 3.35 21.34
CA ALA A 133 -12.40 3.16 22.79
C ALA A 133 -12.21 4.47 23.58
N THR A 134 -11.46 5.43 23.02
CA THR A 134 -10.98 6.60 23.78
C THR A 134 -11.45 7.95 23.23
N GLY A 135 -12.00 7.98 22.02
CA GLY A 135 -12.31 9.20 21.27
C GLY A 135 -11.09 9.95 20.74
N LYS A 136 -9.87 9.38 20.85
CA LYS A 136 -8.63 10.02 20.42
C LYS A 136 -8.01 9.28 19.23
N LEU A 137 -7.90 9.99 18.11
CA LEU A 137 -7.22 9.49 16.93
C LEU A 137 -5.74 9.84 17.05
N VAL A 138 -4.89 8.83 17.17
CA VAL A 138 -3.44 8.99 17.30
C VAL A 138 -2.79 8.23 16.16
N SER A 139 -1.87 8.84 15.43
CA SER A 139 -1.05 8.11 14.44
C SER A 139 0.02 7.31 15.16
N LEU A 140 -0.02 5.98 15.05
CA LEU A 140 0.96 5.05 15.59
C LEU A 140 2.16 4.89 14.65
N SER A 141 3.27 4.37 15.17
CA SER A 141 4.52 4.15 14.41
C SER A 141 4.50 2.81 13.68
N GLU A 142 4.75 2.83 12.38
CA GLU A 142 4.99 1.63 11.56
C GLU A 142 6.46 1.18 11.51
N GLN A 143 7.38 2.03 12.00
CA GLN A 143 8.84 1.87 11.93
C GLN A 143 9.42 1.09 13.12
#